data_AF-A0A5C9B578-F1
#
_entry.id   AF-A0A5C9B578-F1
#
_cell.length_a   1.000
_cell.length_b   1.000
_cell.length_c   1.000
_cell.angle_alpha   90.00
_cell.angle_beta   90.00
_cell.angle_gamma   90.00
#
_symmetry.space_group_name_H-M   'P 1'
#
loop_
_entity.id
_entity.type
_entity.pdbx_description
1 polymer ?
#
loop_
_entity_poly.entity_id
_entity_poly.type
_entity_poly.pdbx_seq_one_letter_code
_entity_poly.pdbx_strand_id
1 'polypeptide(L)'
;MPATQSDWASWACLRNWWHATANTALVRHDGPSVNLQLSLLGVPVIGGEWGLSVRVDGKRLTWTDGWKCSCWSSDTDMDYIELQLELPDGPMLCRQVMLSRKDHFLVLADSVSKAGRKRIDLESTLPLRPGVRAKSDKATREVRLATSDVKFRCFPLALPDDRLHSTVGEFDAALGELRLVQAASSESLYAPIVLDWSPERASLEAEWRTLTVTEEGRKLAPWEAAGHRLRLGKLHLVVFRSLHTSEDFRSVLGLHTDKESVIAQFDEKGYVLPIVSVDA
;
A
#
# COMPACT_ATOMS: atom_id res chain seq x y z
N MET A 1 20.84 5.55 8.66
CA MET A 1 21.18 5.55 7.21
C MET A 1 20.29 6.59 6.55
N PRO A 2 20.73 7.52 5.68
CA PRO A 2 19.88 8.62 5.29
C PRO A 2 19.00 8.17 4.13
N ALA A 3 18.02 7.34 4.47
CA ALA A 3 16.70 7.70 4.02
C ALA A 3 16.40 9.11 4.54
N THR A 4 15.75 9.91 3.73
CA THR A 4 15.53 11.32 4.05
C THR A 4 14.19 11.75 3.53
N GLN A 5 13.57 12.68 4.24
CA GLN A 5 12.36 13.36 3.84
C GLN A 5 12.59 14.86 4.06
N SER A 6 12.04 15.67 3.17
CA SER A 6 12.08 17.12 3.25
C SER A 6 10.72 17.69 2.87
N ASP A 7 10.05 18.32 3.83
CA ASP A 7 8.81 19.07 3.58
C ASP A 7 9.05 20.22 2.61
N TRP A 8 10.16 20.94 2.78
CA TRP A 8 10.52 22.08 1.94
C TRP A 8 10.73 21.68 0.47
N ALA A 9 11.45 20.57 0.22
CA ALA A 9 11.64 20.07 -1.15
C ALA A 9 10.47 19.19 -1.64
N SER A 10 9.52 18.86 -0.77
CA SER A 10 8.40 17.96 -1.03
C SER A 10 8.84 16.64 -1.67
N TRP A 11 9.80 15.99 -1.01
CA TRP A 11 10.41 14.74 -1.47
C TRP A 11 10.77 13.83 -0.30
N ALA A 12 10.68 12.52 -0.53
CA ALA A 12 11.29 11.49 0.30
C ALA A 12 12.10 10.47 -0.52
N CYS A 13 13.23 10.02 0.04
CA CYS A 13 14.04 8.93 -0.46
C CYS A 13 14.07 7.83 0.62
N LEU A 14 13.36 6.74 0.36
CA LEU A 14 13.37 5.53 1.17
C LEU A 14 14.41 4.60 0.55
N ARG A 15 15.29 4.01 1.37
CA ARG A 15 16.36 3.14 0.86
C ARG A 15 16.88 2.16 1.90
N ASN A 16 17.18 0.95 1.45
CA ASN A 16 17.70 -0.07 2.35
C ASN A 16 19.22 -0.03 2.57
N TRP A 17 20.00 0.51 1.63
CA TRP A 17 21.46 0.58 1.75
C TRP A 17 22.06 1.68 0.86
N TRP A 18 23.37 1.93 0.99
CA TRP A 18 24.12 2.94 0.21
C TRP A 18 24.66 2.45 -1.14
N HIS A 19 24.62 1.15 -1.40
CA HIS A 19 25.23 0.56 -2.59
C HIS A 19 24.43 0.88 -3.87
N ALA A 20 25.07 0.74 -5.04
CA ALA A 20 24.42 0.94 -6.34
C ALA A 20 23.24 -0.03 -6.57
N THR A 21 23.24 -1.18 -5.89
CA THR A 21 22.18 -2.19 -5.94
C THR A 21 21.17 -2.05 -4.79
N ALA A 22 21.08 -0.88 -4.16
CA ALA A 22 20.08 -0.64 -3.14
C ALA A 22 18.66 -0.73 -3.71
N ASN A 23 17.73 -1.16 -2.87
CA ASN A 23 16.31 -0.93 -3.10
C ASN A 23 16.03 0.52 -2.73
N THR A 24 15.35 1.25 -3.60
CA THR A 24 15.08 2.67 -3.39
C THR A 24 13.69 3.01 -3.90
N ALA A 25 12.90 3.65 -3.03
CA ALA A 25 11.63 4.26 -3.39
C ALA A 25 11.76 5.77 -3.22
N LEU A 26 11.57 6.48 -4.33
CA LEU A 26 11.66 7.92 -4.42
C LEU A 26 10.26 8.50 -4.56
N VAL A 27 9.84 9.32 -3.62
CA VAL A 27 8.51 9.91 -3.58
C VAL A 27 8.66 11.41 -3.73
N ARG A 28 8.15 11.97 -4.82
CA ARG A 28 8.10 13.42 -5.03
C ARG A 28 6.65 13.87 -5.00
N HIS A 29 6.36 14.91 -4.23
CA HIS A 29 5.01 15.37 -3.93
C HIS A 29 4.91 16.90 -3.90
N ASP A 30 5.69 17.57 -4.76
CA ASP A 30 5.81 19.03 -4.93
C ASP A 30 4.63 19.68 -5.68
N GLY A 31 3.54 18.95 -5.91
CA GLY A 31 2.36 19.40 -6.63
C GLY A 31 1.16 18.47 -6.44
N PRO A 32 0.11 18.59 -7.28
CA PRO A 32 -1.12 17.82 -7.13
C PRO A 32 -0.97 16.32 -7.43
N SER A 33 0.09 15.96 -8.15
CA SER A 33 0.45 14.59 -8.49
C SER A 33 1.66 14.13 -7.69
N VAL A 34 1.57 12.94 -7.12
CA VAL A 34 2.72 12.28 -6.49
C VAL A 34 3.43 11.44 -7.55
N ASN A 35 4.75 11.60 -7.67
CA ASN A 35 5.58 10.77 -8.52
C ASN A 35 6.31 9.72 -7.67
N LEU A 36 6.34 8.48 -8.16
CA LEU A 36 7.08 7.38 -7.56
C LEU A 36 8.15 6.89 -8.53
N GLN A 37 9.39 6.76 -8.07
CA GLN A 37 10.42 5.96 -8.74
C GLN A 37 10.81 4.81 -7.83
N LEU A 38 10.76 3.58 -8.35
CA LEU A 38 11.16 2.38 -7.62
C LEU A 38 12.29 1.69 -8.37
N SER A 39 13.39 1.48 -7.67
CA SER A 39 14.48 0.61 -8.09
C SER A 39 14.58 -0.57 -7.15
N LEU A 40 14.60 -1.78 -7.71
CA LEU A 40 14.76 -3.04 -6.99
C LEU A 40 16.12 -3.62 -7.33
N LEU A 41 16.96 -3.84 -6.32
CA LEU A 41 18.34 -4.29 -6.49
C LEU A 41 19.15 -3.40 -7.46
N GLY A 42 18.88 -2.08 -7.46
CA GLY A 42 19.47 -1.12 -8.40
C GLY A 42 18.83 -1.04 -9.79
N VAL A 43 17.84 -1.90 -10.08
CA VAL A 43 17.16 -1.94 -11.38
C VAL A 43 15.87 -1.11 -11.32
N PRO A 44 15.71 -0.03 -12.12
CA PRO A 44 14.48 0.75 -12.16
C PRO A 44 13.30 -0.07 -12.71
N VAL A 45 12.20 -0.16 -11.98
CA VAL A 45 11.01 -0.94 -12.36
C VAL A 45 9.72 -0.13 -12.42
N ILE A 46 9.58 0.91 -11.60
CA ILE A 46 8.45 1.87 -11.65
C ILE A 46 9.04 3.27 -11.75
N GLY A 47 8.41 4.14 -12.53
CA GLY A 47 8.85 5.52 -12.64
C GLY A 47 7.86 6.40 -13.36
N GLY A 48 7.29 7.37 -12.64
CA GLY A 48 6.39 8.37 -13.18
C GLY A 48 5.38 8.84 -12.14
N GLU A 49 4.29 9.43 -12.61
CA GLU A 49 3.16 9.78 -11.77
C GLU A 49 2.50 8.51 -11.23
N TRP A 50 2.41 8.39 -9.91
CA TRP A 50 1.52 7.42 -9.27
C TRP A 50 0.11 7.99 -9.40
N GLY A 51 -0.61 7.53 -10.43
CA GLY A 51 -1.91 8.06 -10.82
C GLY A 51 -2.98 7.68 -9.81
N LEU A 52 -3.88 8.62 -9.52
CA LEU A 52 -5.04 8.39 -8.66
C LEU A 52 -6.27 9.05 -9.27
N SER A 53 -7.32 8.27 -9.44
CA SER A 53 -8.62 8.71 -9.92
C SER A 53 -9.68 8.26 -8.93
N VAL A 54 -10.34 9.22 -8.28
CA VAL A 54 -11.42 8.95 -7.32
C VAL A 54 -12.72 9.53 -7.84
N ARG A 55 -13.80 8.74 -7.77
CA ARG A 55 -15.17 9.21 -7.98
C ARG A 55 -15.98 8.97 -6.72
N VAL A 56 -16.83 9.94 -6.37
CA VAL A 56 -17.80 9.84 -5.28
C VAL A 56 -19.20 10.04 -5.88
N ASP A 57 -20.06 9.03 -5.76
CA ASP A 57 -21.36 8.92 -6.44
C ASP A 57 -21.25 9.21 -7.95
N GLY A 58 -20.24 8.64 -8.59
CA GLY A 58 -19.95 8.81 -10.01
C GLY A 58 -19.30 10.15 -10.40
N LYS A 59 -19.29 11.15 -9.51
CA LYS A 59 -18.62 12.44 -9.73
C LYS A 59 -17.13 12.31 -9.48
N ARG A 60 -16.32 12.55 -10.52
CA ARG A 60 -14.86 12.58 -10.42
C ARG A 60 -14.42 13.75 -9.52
N LEU A 61 -13.55 13.45 -8.56
CA LEU A 61 -12.87 14.44 -7.76
C LEU A 61 -11.73 15.08 -8.56
N THR A 62 -11.47 16.35 -8.29
CA THR A 62 -10.39 17.13 -8.90
C THR A 62 -9.72 17.95 -7.82
N TRP A 63 -8.40 18.13 -7.92
CA TRP A 63 -7.62 18.90 -6.97
C TRP A 63 -6.45 19.57 -7.66
N THR A 64 -5.99 20.66 -7.07
CA THR A 64 -4.81 21.41 -7.51
C THR A 64 -3.78 21.60 -6.41
N ASP A 65 -4.18 21.36 -5.15
CA ASP A 65 -3.31 21.46 -3.98
C ASP A 65 -2.28 20.34 -3.94
N GLY A 66 -1.14 20.63 -3.31
CA GLY A 66 -0.07 19.66 -3.10
C GLY A 66 -0.35 18.72 -1.94
N TRP A 67 0.29 17.55 -1.98
CA TRP A 67 0.25 16.58 -0.89
C TRP A 67 1.21 16.97 0.23
N LYS A 68 0.77 16.80 1.47
CA LYS A 68 1.58 17.06 2.66
C LYS A 68 2.08 15.74 3.24
N CYS A 69 3.34 15.71 3.66
CA CYS A 69 3.84 14.60 4.48
C CYS A 69 3.20 14.71 5.86
N SER A 70 2.36 13.74 6.24
CA SER A 70 1.75 13.67 7.56
C SER A 70 2.59 12.82 8.52
N CYS A 71 3.35 11.85 8.00
CA CYS A 71 4.21 11.00 8.81
C CYS A 71 5.48 10.61 8.02
N TRP A 72 6.63 10.66 8.67
CA TRP A 72 7.89 10.10 8.19
C TRP A 72 8.53 9.29 9.31
N SER A 73 8.96 8.07 9.00
CA SER A 73 9.71 7.22 9.93
C SER A 73 10.84 6.49 9.21
N SER A 74 11.98 6.32 9.86
CA SER A 74 13.14 5.60 9.34
C SER A 74 13.89 4.93 10.49
N ASP A 75 14.05 3.61 10.44
CA ASP A 75 14.74 2.84 11.48
C ASP A 75 15.55 1.68 10.87
N THR A 76 15.94 0.68 11.67
CA THR A 76 16.74 -0.45 11.17
C THR A 76 15.99 -1.43 10.29
N ASP A 77 14.67 -1.43 10.34
CA ASP A 77 13.81 -2.44 9.72
C ASP A 77 13.08 -1.89 8.50
N MET A 78 12.78 -0.59 8.47
CA MET A 78 12.05 0.02 7.36
C MET A 78 12.38 1.49 7.10
N ASP A 79 11.80 2.00 6.02
CA ASP A 79 11.50 3.42 5.82
C ASP A 79 10.00 3.56 5.52
N TYR A 80 9.39 4.63 6.01
CA TYR A 80 7.95 4.88 5.87
C TYR A 80 7.66 6.35 5.62
N ILE A 81 6.76 6.62 4.68
CA ILE A 81 6.14 7.93 4.50
C ILE A 81 4.62 7.79 4.34
N GLU A 82 3.91 8.71 4.96
CA GLU A 82 2.49 8.95 4.69
C GLU A 82 2.30 10.36 4.13
N LEU A 83 1.54 10.43 3.04
CA LEU A 83 1.12 11.68 2.42
C LEU A 83 -0.39 11.84 2.56
N GLN A 84 -0.84 13.06 2.84
CA GLN A 84 -2.25 13.40 2.92
C GLN A 84 -2.59 14.59 2.03
N LEU A 85 -3.79 14.55 1.47
CA LEU A 85 -4.41 15.63 0.72
C LEU A 85 -5.85 15.78 1.21
N GLU A 86 -6.12 16.88 1.90
CA GLU A 86 -7.45 17.25 2.37
C GLU A 86 -8.13 18.10 1.30
N LEU A 87 -9.26 17.60 0.77
CA LEU A 87 -10.05 18.35 -0.20
C LEU A 87 -11.04 19.26 0.54
N PRO A 88 -11.17 20.55 0.16
CA PRO A 88 -12.17 21.43 0.75
C PRO A 88 -13.57 20.83 0.66
N ASP A 89 -14.25 20.70 1.81
CA ASP A 89 -15.58 20.10 1.96
C ASP A 89 -15.71 18.69 1.35
N GLY A 90 -14.60 17.99 1.18
CA GLY A 90 -14.49 16.72 0.47
C GLY A 90 -13.85 15.62 1.31
N PRO A 91 -13.66 14.44 0.69
CA PRO A 91 -12.91 13.38 1.34
C PRO A 91 -11.44 13.75 1.52
N MET A 92 -10.80 13.11 2.50
CA MET A 92 -9.36 13.12 2.67
C MET A 92 -8.76 11.95 1.89
N LEU A 93 -7.75 12.24 1.08
CA LEU A 93 -6.95 11.27 0.35
C LEU A 93 -5.64 11.02 1.10
N CYS A 94 -5.22 9.77 1.19
CA CYS A 94 -3.97 9.41 1.82
C CYS A 94 -3.19 8.38 0.99
N ARG A 95 -1.86 8.49 1.02
CA ARG A 95 -0.93 7.55 0.40
C ARG A 95 0.12 7.10 1.39
N GLN A 96 0.35 5.80 1.44
CA GLN A 96 1.37 5.19 2.28
C GLN A 96 2.43 4.53 1.41
N VAL A 97 3.71 4.71 1.76
CA VAL A 97 4.83 4.00 1.18
C VAL A 97 5.70 3.46 2.31
N MET A 98 5.82 2.14 2.41
CA MET A 98 6.71 1.46 3.36
C MET A 98 7.70 0.60 2.60
N LEU A 99 8.99 0.84 2.78
CA LEU A 99 10.06 0.03 2.21
C LEU A 99 10.74 -0.79 3.32
N SER A 100 10.68 -2.12 3.22
CA SER A 100 11.45 -2.98 4.11
C SER A 100 12.94 -2.85 3.81
N ARG A 101 13.75 -2.70 4.86
CA ARG A 101 15.22 -2.65 4.73
C ARG A 101 15.85 -4.03 4.62
N LYS A 102 15.18 -5.07 5.12
CA LYS A 102 15.75 -6.42 5.26
C LYS A 102 15.10 -7.45 4.35
N ASP A 103 13.79 -7.37 4.15
CA ASP A 103 13.02 -8.51 3.65
C ASP A 103 12.63 -8.42 2.18
N HIS A 104 13.06 -7.40 1.43
CA HIS A 104 12.77 -7.27 0.00
C HIS A 104 11.27 -7.21 -0.35
N PHE A 105 10.53 -6.37 0.38
CA PHE A 105 9.17 -6.00 0.04
C PHE A 105 8.90 -4.50 0.23
N LEU A 106 7.83 -4.03 -0.42
CA LEU A 106 7.32 -2.67 -0.35
C LEU A 106 5.81 -2.74 -0.15
N VAL A 107 5.26 -1.90 0.72
CA VAL A 107 3.81 -1.66 0.83
C VAL A 107 3.50 -0.29 0.23
N LEU A 108 2.54 -0.26 -0.68
CA LEU A 108 1.92 0.95 -1.20
C LEU A 108 0.45 0.92 -0.83
N ALA A 109 -0.14 2.04 -0.45
CA ALA A 109 -1.59 2.09 -0.27
C ALA A 109 -2.14 3.45 -0.66
N ASP A 110 -3.30 3.45 -1.31
CA ASP A 110 -4.17 4.61 -1.42
C ASP A 110 -5.36 4.44 -0.48
N SER A 111 -5.81 5.55 0.11
CA SER A 111 -7.05 5.56 0.89
C SER A 111 -7.87 6.81 0.65
N VAL A 112 -9.18 6.64 0.81
CA VAL A 112 -10.18 7.71 0.83
C VAL A 112 -10.89 7.60 2.17
N SER A 113 -11.00 8.71 2.88
CA SER A 113 -11.76 8.79 4.13
C SER A 113 -12.64 10.04 4.13
N LYS A 114 -13.60 10.12 5.06
CA LYS A 114 -14.53 11.25 5.18
C LYS A 114 -15.35 11.52 3.91
N ALA A 115 -15.61 10.51 3.08
CA ALA A 115 -16.41 10.67 1.86
C ALA A 115 -17.92 10.79 2.14
N GLY A 116 -18.35 10.49 3.38
CA GLY A 116 -19.74 10.21 3.73
C GLY A 116 -20.22 8.90 3.12
N ARG A 117 -21.37 8.39 3.55
CA ARG A 117 -21.92 7.10 3.05
C ARG A 117 -22.34 7.20 1.58
N LYS A 118 -21.39 7.00 0.68
CA LYS A 118 -21.51 7.19 -0.76
C LYS A 118 -20.78 6.09 -1.50
N ARG A 119 -21.05 5.94 -2.80
CA ARG A 119 -20.23 5.07 -3.64
C ARG A 119 -18.89 5.76 -3.90
N ILE A 120 -17.81 5.10 -3.52
CA ILE A 120 -16.43 5.48 -3.82
C ILE A 120 -15.93 4.52 -4.89
N ASP A 121 -15.50 5.05 -6.03
CA ASP A 121 -14.74 4.29 -7.04
C ASP A 121 -13.31 4.86 -7.06
N LEU A 122 -12.32 4.02 -6.75
CA LEU A 122 -10.90 4.34 -6.72
C LEU A 122 -10.16 3.57 -7.83
N GLU A 123 -9.33 4.28 -8.58
CA GLU A 123 -8.39 3.72 -9.55
C GLU A 123 -7.00 4.28 -9.25
N SER A 124 -6.03 3.38 -9.07
CA SER A 124 -4.63 3.68 -8.77
C SER A 124 -3.74 3.04 -9.84
N THR A 125 -2.80 3.82 -10.39
CA THR A 125 -1.90 3.37 -11.46
C THR A 125 -0.44 3.63 -11.13
N LEU A 126 0.41 2.66 -11.44
CA LEU A 126 1.86 2.74 -11.27
C LEU A 126 2.54 2.52 -12.64
N PRO A 127 3.22 3.55 -13.20
CA PRO A 127 3.90 3.44 -14.47
C PRO A 127 5.08 2.47 -14.40
N LEU A 128 5.01 1.40 -15.17
CA LEU A 128 6.09 0.43 -15.31
C LEU A 128 7.17 0.98 -16.24
N ARG A 129 8.44 0.78 -15.90
CA ARG A 129 9.55 1.19 -16.76
C ARG A 129 9.57 0.35 -18.05
N PRO A 130 10.02 0.93 -19.18
CA PRO A 130 10.23 0.16 -20.40
C PRO A 130 11.07 -1.09 -20.15
N GLY A 131 10.63 -2.24 -20.69
CA GLY A 131 11.30 -3.52 -20.52
C GLY A 131 10.78 -4.36 -19.33
N VAL A 132 9.96 -3.80 -18.45
CA VAL A 132 9.22 -4.58 -17.45
C VAL A 132 8.09 -5.33 -18.16
N ARG A 133 8.13 -6.65 -18.10
CA ARG A 133 7.06 -7.53 -18.60
C ARG A 133 6.18 -7.94 -17.44
N ALA A 134 4.86 -7.86 -17.63
CA ALA A 134 3.89 -8.28 -16.64
C ALA A 134 3.12 -9.52 -17.10
N LYS A 135 2.72 -10.35 -16.14
CA LYS A 135 1.87 -11.52 -16.33
C LYS A 135 0.93 -11.65 -15.13
N SER A 136 -0.34 -11.40 -15.36
CA SER A 136 -1.40 -11.70 -14.39
C SER A 136 -1.55 -13.21 -14.22
N ASP A 137 -1.73 -13.66 -12.98
CA ASP A 137 -2.04 -15.06 -12.71
C ASP A 137 -3.49 -15.39 -13.09
N LYS A 138 -3.73 -16.64 -13.51
CA LYS A 138 -5.04 -17.11 -13.96
C LYS A 138 -5.96 -17.54 -12.82
N ALA A 139 -5.39 -18.06 -11.75
CA ALA A 139 -6.13 -18.52 -10.57
C ALA A 139 -6.24 -17.41 -9.53
N THR A 140 -5.16 -16.66 -9.33
CA THR A 140 -5.11 -15.60 -8.31
C THR A 140 -5.11 -14.20 -8.92
N ARG A 141 -5.41 -13.18 -8.09
CA ARG A 141 -5.27 -11.76 -8.46
C ARG A 141 -3.85 -11.23 -8.31
N GLU A 142 -2.81 -12.07 -8.27
CA GLU A 142 -1.43 -11.57 -8.29
C GLU A 142 -1.04 -11.14 -9.71
N VAL A 143 -0.11 -10.19 -9.78
CA VAL A 143 0.61 -9.86 -11.01
C VAL A 143 2.09 -10.16 -10.81
N ARG A 144 2.68 -10.95 -11.70
CA ARG A 144 4.13 -11.20 -11.74
C ARG A 144 4.78 -10.26 -12.74
N LEU A 145 5.83 -9.58 -12.33
CA LEU A 145 6.60 -8.67 -13.17
C LEU A 145 8.05 -9.09 -13.24
N ALA A 146 8.69 -8.84 -14.38
CA ALA A 146 10.09 -9.16 -14.57
C ALA A 146 10.77 -8.22 -15.56
N THR A 147 12.01 -7.85 -15.27
CA THR A 147 12.98 -7.35 -16.25
C THR A 147 13.89 -8.49 -16.71
N SER A 148 15.02 -8.18 -17.34
CA SER A 148 16.14 -9.12 -17.50
C SER A 148 16.76 -9.54 -16.16
N ASP A 149 16.75 -8.65 -15.17
CA ASP A 149 17.63 -8.73 -13.99
C ASP A 149 16.87 -8.95 -12.68
N VAL A 150 15.61 -8.49 -12.59
CA VAL A 150 14.79 -8.62 -11.38
C VAL A 150 13.41 -9.18 -11.69
N LYS A 151 12.90 -10.02 -10.78
CA LYS A 151 11.53 -10.54 -10.78
C LYS A 151 10.86 -10.09 -9.49
N PHE A 152 9.61 -9.70 -9.59
CA PHE A 152 8.82 -9.28 -8.44
C PHE A 152 7.34 -9.61 -8.63
N ARG A 153 6.60 -9.65 -7.54
CA ARG A 153 5.20 -10.02 -7.48
C ARG A 153 4.42 -8.92 -6.80
N CYS A 154 3.20 -8.66 -7.25
CA CYS A 154 2.32 -7.65 -6.69
C CYS A 154 1.00 -8.27 -6.22
N PHE A 155 0.55 -7.88 -5.03
CA PHE A 155 -0.63 -8.44 -4.36
C PHE A 155 -1.60 -7.33 -3.91
N PRO A 156 -2.84 -7.29 -4.42
CA PRO A 156 -3.86 -6.32 -4.01
C PRO A 156 -4.60 -6.80 -2.76
N LEU A 157 -4.14 -6.45 -1.56
CA LEU A 157 -4.55 -7.18 -0.34
C LEU A 157 -6.03 -7.02 0.04
N ALA A 158 -6.69 -5.96 -0.43
CA ALA A 158 -8.12 -5.72 -0.22
C ALA A 158 -9.03 -6.53 -1.17
N LEU A 159 -8.48 -7.05 -2.28
CA LEU A 159 -9.20 -7.96 -3.16
C LEU A 159 -8.95 -9.41 -2.72
N PRO A 160 -9.94 -10.31 -2.82
CA PRO A 160 -9.73 -11.72 -2.51
C PRO A 160 -8.68 -12.32 -3.45
N ASP A 161 -7.89 -13.26 -2.94
CA ASP A 161 -6.82 -13.91 -3.68
C ASP A 161 -7.34 -14.67 -4.90
N ASP A 162 -8.29 -15.58 -4.70
CA ASP A 162 -8.90 -16.42 -5.74
C ASP A 162 -9.85 -15.64 -6.65
N ARG A 163 -9.60 -15.69 -7.96
CA ARG A 163 -10.42 -15.05 -9.00
C ARG A 163 -11.84 -15.62 -9.09
N LEU A 164 -12.10 -16.82 -8.57
CA LEU A 164 -13.45 -17.40 -8.47
C LEU A 164 -14.36 -16.61 -7.51
N HIS A 165 -13.78 -15.92 -6.52
CA HIS A 165 -14.56 -15.02 -5.68
C HIS A 165 -14.87 -13.72 -6.43
N SER A 166 -16.16 -13.39 -6.54
CA SER A 166 -16.59 -12.08 -7.03
C SER A 166 -16.06 -10.96 -6.14
N THR A 167 -15.64 -9.85 -6.75
CA THR A 167 -15.22 -8.65 -6.03
C THR A 167 -15.54 -7.41 -6.84
N VAL A 168 -15.65 -6.26 -6.16
CA VAL A 168 -15.94 -4.95 -6.77
C VAL A 168 -14.62 -4.23 -7.08
N GLY A 169 -13.74 -4.91 -7.80
CA GLY A 169 -12.41 -4.40 -8.09
C GLY A 169 -11.62 -5.29 -9.04
N GLU A 170 -10.53 -4.76 -9.55
CA GLU A 170 -9.66 -5.40 -10.52
C GLU A 170 -8.20 -5.05 -10.21
N PHE A 171 -7.32 -6.02 -10.45
CA PHE A 171 -5.89 -5.79 -10.39
C PHE A 171 -5.22 -6.48 -11.56
N ASP A 172 -4.55 -5.68 -12.38
CA ASP A 172 -3.94 -6.10 -13.61
C ASP A 172 -2.71 -5.25 -13.93
N ALA A 173 -1.98 -5.66 -14.96
CA ALA A 173 -0.99 -4.81 -15.59
C ALA A 173 -1.19 -4.84 -17.10
N ALA A 174 -1.37 -3.66 -17.68
CA ALA A 174 -1.62 -3.47 -19.09
C ALA A 174 -1.01 -2.15 -19.55
N LEU A 175 -0.62 -2.07 -20.84
CA LEU A 175 -0.16 -0.83 -21.47
C LEU A 175 1.00 -0.12 -20.76
N GLY A 176 1.85 -0.87 -20.04
CA GLY A 176 2.98 -0.30 -19.30
C GLY A 176 2.60 0.27 -17.93
N GLU A 177 1.43 -0.08 -17.39
CA GLU A 177 1.00 0.32 -16.06
C GLU A 177 0.56 -0.89 -15.24
N LEU A 178 0.78 -0.85 -13.93
CA LEU A 178 0.13 -1.71 -12.96
C LEU A 178 -1.07 -0.96 -12.41
N ARG A 179 -2.26 -1.55 -12.46
CA ARG A 179 -3.53 -0.88 -12.16
C ARG A 179 -4.32 -1.61 -11.11
N LEU A 180 -4.76 -0.87 -10.10
CA LEU A 180 -5.72 -1.32 -9.09
C LEU A 180 -7.00 -0.49 -9.21
N VAL A 181 -8.13 -1.18 -9.37
CA VAL A 181 -9.48 -0.61 -9.30
C VAL A 181 -10.19 -1.22 -8.10
N GLN A 182 -10.83 -0.39 -7.30
CA GLN A 182 -11.64 -0.84 -6.17
C GLN A 182 -12.84 0.09 -5.98
N ALA A 183 -13.99 -0.46 -5.62
CA ALA A 183 -15.17 0.31 -5.28
C ALA A 183 -15.79 -0.16 -3.96
N ALA A 184 -16.39 0.78 -3.23
CA ALA A 184 -17.15 0.50 -2.02
C ALA A 184 -18.32 1.48 -1.90
N SER A 185 -19.41 1.08 -1.24
CA SER A 185 -20.50 1.98 -0.84
C SER A 185 -20.39 2.23 0.66
N SER A 186 -19.58 3.21 1.03
CA SER A 186 -19.09 3.40 2.40
C SER A 186 -18.55 4.81 2.62
N GLU A 187 -18.13 5.11 3.86
CA GLU A 187 -17.54 6.40 4.24
C GLU A 187 -16.05 6.51 3.87
N SER A 188 -15.40 5.36 3.75
CA SER A 188 -13.97 5.23 3.53
C SER A 188 -13.65 3.98 2.70
N LEU A 189 -12.48 3.97 2.05
CA LEU A 189 -11.94 2.88 1.25
C LEU A 189 -10.41 2.81 1.45
N TYR A 190 -9.88 1.60 1.65
CA TYR A 190 -8.44 1.33 1.76
C TYR A 190 -8.00 0.32 0.71
N ALA A 191 -6.94 0.65 -0.04
CA ALA A 191 -6.48 -0.10 -1.21
C ALA A 191 -4.96 -0.37 -1.15
N PRO A 192 -4.50 -1.28 -0.27
CA PRO A 192 -3.08 -1.63 -0.15
C PRO A 192 -2.62 -2.64 -1.22
N ILE A 193 -1.42 -2.42 -1.73
CA ILE A 193 -0.66 -3.30 -2.62
C ILE A 193 0.67 -3.66 -1.95
N VAL A 194 1.03 -4.94 -1.95
CA VAL A 194 2.38 -5.38 -1.56
C VAL A 194 3.16 -5.78 -2.80
N LEU A 195 4.39 -5.29 -2.93
CA LEU A 195 5.37 -5.72 -3.90
C LEU A 195 6.43 -6.57 -3.19
N ASP A 196 6.73 -7.76 -3.72
CA ASP A 196 7.71 -8.70 -3.18
C ASP A 196 8.74 -9.07 -4.26
N TRP A 197 10.04 -8.92 -3.97
CA TRP A 197 11.11 -9.28 -4.90
C TRP A 197 12.15 -10.21 -4.28
N SER A 198 11.79 -10.92 -3.20
CA SER A 198 12.71 -11.87 -2.60
C SER A 198 12.93 -13.08 -3.51
N PRO A 199 14.18 -13.43 -3.84
CA PRO A 199 14.48 -14.63 -4.64
C PRO A 199 13.97 -15.91 -3.99
N GLU A 200 14.00 -16.00 -2.65
CA GLU A 200 13.57 -17.17 -1.88
C GLU A 200 12.06 -17.41 -1.98
N ARG A 201 11.29 -16.35 -2.27
CA ARG A 201 9.82 -16.37 -2.31
C ARG A 201 9.26 -16.34 -3.73
N ALA A 202 10.12 -16.24 -4.74
CA ALA A 202 9.72 -16.03 -6.13
C ALA A 202 8.80 -17.13 -6.69
N SER A 203 8.96 -18.38 -6.25
CA SER A 203 8.17 -19.54 -6.69
C SER A 203 7.14 -20.03 -5.68
N LEU A 204 7.12 -19.47 -4.47
CA LEU A 204 6.24 -19.94 -3.40
C LEU A 204 4.80 -19.49 -3.62
N GLU A 205 3.85 -20.32 -3.19
CA GLU A 205 2.44 -19.94 -3.20
C GLU A 205 2.20 -18.79 -2.21
N ALA A 206 1.37 -17.85 -2.65
CA ALA A 206 0.95 -16.71 -1.84
C ALA A 206 -0.53 -16.88 -1.47
N GLU A 207 -0.87 -16.54 -0.23
CA GLU A 207 -2.25 -16.41 0.22
C GLU A 207 -2.42 -15.03 0.84
N TRP A 208 -3.48 -14.33 0.47
CA TRP A 208 -3.87 -13.09 1.14
C TRP A 208 -5.37 -13.03 1.33
N ARG A 209 -5.78 -12.27 2.34
CA ARG A 209 -7.21 -12.02 2.59
C ARG A 209 -7.39 -10.81 3.48
N THR A 210 -8.56 -10.21 3.36
CA THR A 210 -9.09 -9.26 4.33
C THR A 210 -9.43 -9.99 5.63
N LEU A 211 -9.17 -9.31 6.74
CA LEU A 211 -9.33 -9.81 8.11
C LEU A 211 -10.56 -9.16 8.75
N THR A 212 -11.08 -9.82 9.78
CA THR A 212 -12.05 -9.18 10.68
C THR A 212 -11.29 -8.30 11.66
N VAL A 213 -11.68 -7.03 11.72
CA VAL A 213 -11.25 -6.09 12.76
C VAL A 213 -12.38 -5.97 13.79
N THR A 214 -12.02 -5.91 15.06
CA THR A 214 -12.97 -5.69 16.15
C THR A 214 -12.55 -4.56 17.07
N GLU A 215 -13.51 -3.91 17.70
CA GLU A 215 -13.35 -2.88 18.73
C GLU A 215 -14.42 -3.17 19.78
N GLU A 216 -14.05 -3.23 21.07
CA GLU A 216 -15.00 -3.50 22.17
C GLU A 216 -15.91 -4.73 21.94
N GLY A 217 -15.35 -5.82 21.40
CA GLY A 217 -16.08 -7.05 21.10
C GLY A 217 -17.04 -6.97 19.90
N ARG A 218 -17.14 -5.82 19.23
CA ARG A 218 -17.93 -5.62 18.01
C ARG A 218 -17.08 -5.79 16.76
N LYS A 219 -17.60 -6.47 15.75
CA LYS A 219 -17.01 -6.48 14.41
C LYS A 219 -17.18 -5.10 13.76
N LEU A 220 -16.06 -4.52 13.35
CA LEU A 220 -16.03 -3.28 12.57
C LEU A 220 -16.33 -3.55 11.10
N ALA A 221 -16.96 -2.56 10.46
CA ALA A 221 -17.08 -2.52 9.01
C ALA A 221 -15.74 -2.12 8.36
N PRO A 222 -15.47 -2.54 7.10
CA PRO A 222 -14.21 -2.23 6.42
C PRO A 222 -13.89 -0.74 6.25
N TRP A 223 -14.90 0.14 6.36
CA TRP A 223 -14.73 1.59 6.29
C TRP A 223 -14.47 2.26 7.65
N GLU A 224 -14.71 1.56 8.76
CA GLU A 224 -14.29 2.01 10.10
C GLU A 224 -12.80 1.68 10.30
N ALA A 225 -12.42 0.45 9.94
CA ALA A 225 -11.05 -0.04 9.94
C ALA A 225 -10.88 -1.19 8.94
N ALA A 226 -9.70 -1.27 8.33
CA ALA A 226 -9.34 -2.32 7.39
C ALA A 226 -8.10 -3.07 7.88
N GLY A 227 -8.15 -4.40 7.81
CA GLY A 227 -7.05 -5.28 8.14
C GLY A 227 -6.87 -6.31 7.05
N HIS A 228 -5.63 -6.57 6.64
CA HIS A 228 -5.29 -7.53 5.60
C HIS A 228 -4.08 -8.35 6.01
N ARG A 229 -4.00 -9.60 5.54
CA ARG A 229 -2.80 -10.42 5.66
C ARG A 229 -2.26 -10.83 4.31
N LEU A 230 -0.94 -11.00 4.22
CA LEU A 230 -0.25 -11.73 3.14
C LEU A 230 0.65 -12.78 3.76
N ARG A 231 0.50 -14.04 3.34
CA ARG A 231 1.41 -15.14 3.66
C ARG A 231 2.12 -15.58 2.40
N LEU A 232 3.44 -15.54 2.42
CA LEU A 232 4.31 -15.96 1.33
C LEU A 232 5.60 -16.55 1.90
N GLY A 233 5.69 -17.89 1.93
CA GLY A 233 6.80 -18.56 2.63
C GLY A 233 6.87 -18.16 4.11
N LYS A 234 8.05 -17.71 4.56
CA LYS A 234 8.25 -17.19 5.92
C LYS A 234 7.72 -15.77 6.14
N LEU A 235 7.45 -15.02 5.07
CA LEU A 235 6.87 -13.70 5.17
C LEU A 235 5.38 -13.85 5.50
N HIS A 236 4.98 -13.35 6.67
CA HIS A 236 3.58 -13.30 7.06
C HIS A 236 3.26 -11.90 7.58
N LEU A 237 2.72 -11.07 6.68
CA LEU A 237 2.42 -9.67 6.92
C LEU A 237 0.99 -9.47 7.42
N VAL A 238 0.84 -8.49 8.30
CA VAL A 238 -0.43 -7.83 8.63
C VAL A 238 -0.32 -6.37 8.25
N VAL A 239 -1.29 -5.88 7.48
CA VAL A 239 -1.45 -4.47 7.13
C VAL A 239 -2.78 -4.00 7.69
N PHE A 240 -2.72 -3.06 8.62
CA PHE A 240 -3.87 -2.51 9.32
C PHE A 240 -3.93 -0.99 9.14
N ARG A 241 -5.13 -0.49 8.86
CA ARG A 241 -5.46 0.94 8.81
C ARG A 241 -6.77 1.19 9.54
N SER A 242 -6.70 2.02 10.57
CA SER A 242 -7.84 2.73 11.13
C SER A 242 -8.27 3.82 10.13
N LEU A 243 -9.53 3.84 9.73
CA LEU A 243 -10.05 4.82 8.76
C LEU A 243 -10.88 5.91 9.43
N HIS A 244 -11.28 5.67 10.68
CA HIS A 244 -12.03 6.58 11.54
C HIS A 244 -11.26 6.73 12.85
N THR A 245 -11.17 7.95 13.38
CA THR A 245 -10.63 8.22 14.71
C THR A 245 -11.42 7.42 15.75
N SER A 246 -10.69 6.80 16.67
CA SER A 246 -11.23 6.08 17.82
C SER A 246 -10.28 6.27 18.99
N GLU A 247 -10.82 6.37 20.20
CA GLU A 247 -10.04 6.38 21.44
C GLU A 247 -9.82 4.96 21.98
N ASP A 248 -10.52 3.97 21.42
CA ASP A 248 -10.48 2.58 21.84
C ASP A 248 -9.48 1.74 21.02
N PHE A 249 -9.01 0.65 21.62
CA PHE A 249 -8.13 -0.28 20.95
C PHE A 249 -8.89 -1.18 19.97
N ARG A 250 -8.26 -1.41 18.81
CA ARG A 250 -8.76 -2.32 17.77
C ARG A 250 -7.93 -3.58 17.74
N SER A 251 -8.59 -4.70 17.50
CA SER A 251 -7.97 -6.02 17.39
C SER A 251 -8.10 -6.60 15.99
N VAL A 252 -7.00 -7.14 15.48
CA VAL A 252 -6.94 -7.80 14.17
C VAL A 252 -5.85 -8.87 14.16
N LEU A 253 -6.24 -10.14 14.00
CA LEU A 253 -5.32 -11.28 13.89
C LEU A 253 -4.16 -11.26 14.91
N GLY A 254 -4.49 -11.23 16.20
CA GLY A 254 -3.49 -11.21 17.29
C GLY A 254 -2.85 -9.85 17.58
N LEU A 255 -3.01 -8.85 16.70
CA LEU A 255 -2.68 -7.45 17.00
C LEU A 255 -3.79 -6.85 17.86
N HIS A 256 -3.40 -6.05 18.86
CA HIS A 256 -4.28 -5.19 19.66
C HIS A 256 -3.63 -3.80 19.74
N THR A 257 -4.26 -2.78 19.20
CA THR A 257 -3.60 -1.49 18.94
C THR A 257 -4.56 -0.31 18.95
N ASP A 258 -4.09 0.83 19.46
CA ASP A 258 -4.68 2.17 19.41
C ASP A 258 -4.19 2.99 18.20
N LYS A 259 -3.33 2.40 17.36
CA LYS A 259 -2.61 3.10 16.29
C LYS A 259 -3.50 3.30 15.08
N GLU A 260 -3.25 4.37 14.33
CA GLU A 260 -3.93 4.63 13.07
C GLU A 260 -3.47 3.64 11.99
N SER A 261 -2.18 3.35 11.91
CA SER A 261 -1.64 2.36 10.96
C SER A 261 -0.64 1.44 11.61
N VAL A 262 -0.73 0.16 11.26
CA VAL A 262 0.26 -0.84 11.65
C VAL A 262 0.61 -1.73 10.45
N ILE A 263 1.90 -1.84 10.15
CA ILE A 263 2.43 -2.86 9.24
C ILE A 263 3.32 -3.76 10.10
N ALA A 264 2.97 -5.03 10.21
CA ALA A 264 3.63 -5.98 11.12
C ALA A 264 3.97 -7.31 10.41
N GLN A 265 4.92 -8.05 10.98
CA GLN A 265 5.17 -9.45 10.61
C GLN A 265 4.84 -10.38 11.77
N PHE A 266 4.56 -11.64 11.47
CA PHE A 266 4.63 -12.70 12.48
C PHE A 266 6.05 -13.22 12.61
N ASP A 267 6.50 -13.43 13.84
CA ASP A 267 7.72 -14.20 14.11
C ASP A 267 7.47 -15.71 14.02
N GLU A 268 8.53 -16.50 14.16
CA GLU A 268 8.45 -17.97 14.13
C GLU A 268 7.63 -18.57 15.29
N LYS A 269 7.32 -17.78 16.33
CA LYS A 269 6.49 -18.17 17.47
C LYS A 269 5.02 -17.71 17.33
N GLY A 270 4.70 -16.97 16.27
CA GLY A 270 3.36 -16.44 16.01
C GLY A 270 3.03 -15.13 16.71
N TYR A 271 4.02 -14.41 17.26
CA TYR A 271 3.81 -13.06 17.77
C TYR A 271 3.78 -12.04 16.63
N VAL A 272 2.88 -11.08 16.73
CA VAL A 272 2.81 -9.93 15.81
C VAL A 272 3.84 -8.90 16.24
N LEU A 273 4.83 -8.65 15.39
CA LEU A 273 5.90 -7.66 15.59
C LEU A 273 5.69 -6.49 14.63
N PRO A 274 5.25 -5.32 15.11
CA PRO A 274 5.14 -4.12 14.30
C PRO A 274 6.49 -3.74 13.69
N ILE A 275 6.48 -3.48 12.39
CA ILE A 275 7.59 -2.83 11.66
C ILE A 275 7.31 -1.34 11.56
N VAL A 276 6.04 -0.97 11.38
CA VAL A 276 5.55 0.40 11.39
C VAL A 276 4.37 0.48 12.34
N SER A 277 4.36 1.52 13.17
CA SER A 277 3.22 1.94 13.99
C SER A 277 3.09 3.45 13.88
N VAL A 278 1.91 3.95 13.51
CA VAL A 278 1.63 5.38 13.33
C VAL A 278 0.49 5.77 14.25
N ASP A 279 0.71 6.81 15.07
CA ASP A 279 -0.32 7.39 15.93
C ASP A 279 -1.35 8.19 15.09
N ALA A 280 -2.56 8.36 15.64
CA ALA A 280 -3.63 9.17 15.05
C ALA A 280 -3.41 10.68 15.24
#